data_AF-A0A4Y9ACR3-F1
#
_entry.id   AF-A0A4Y9ACR3-F1
#
_cell.length_a   1.000
_cell.length_b   1.000
_cell.length_c   1.000
_cell.angle_alpha   90.00
_cell.angle_beta   90.00
_cell.angle_gamma   90.00
#
_symmetry.space_group_name_H-M   'P 1'
#
loop_
_entity.id
_entity.type
_entity.pdbx_description
1 polymer ?
#
loop_
_entity_poly.entity_id
_entity_poly.type
_entity_poly.pdbx_seq_one_letter_code
_entity_poly.pdbx_strand_id
1 'polypeptide(L)' 'MQAKVLVPAVTETEFEQNSQDLDEFQYEGQVAKFLTANEMAGFMLDLYDSNKIVGIVDESTYEYQLKDPIFPFREF' A
#
# COMPACT_ATOMS: atom_id res chain seq x y z
N MET A 1 -7.21 21.34 -5.73
CA MET A 1 -6.97 20.05 -5.07
C MET A 1 -6.39 19.11 -6.11
N GLN A 2 -5.37 18.33 -5.76
CA GLN A 2 -4.81 17.28 -6.63
C GLN A 2 -5.06 15.94 -5.95
N ALA A 3 -5.47 14.94 -6.72
CA ALA A 3 -5.60 13.57 -6.21
C ALA A 3 -4.23 13.04 -5.81
N LYS A 4 -4.17 12.33 -4.68
CA LYS A 4 -2.99 11.61 -4.22
C LYS A 4 -3.26 10.12 -4.34
N VAL A 5 -2.23 9.36 -4.69
CA VAL A 5 -2.31 7.90 -4.91
C VAL A 5 -1.43 7.22 -3.86
N LEU A 6 -2.05 6.43 -3.00
CA LEU A 6 -1.35 5.54 -2.09
C LEU A 6 -1.36 4.15 -2.70
N VAL A 7 -0.18 3.59 -2.95
CA VAL A 7 0.02 2.28 -3.55
C VAL A 7 0.47 1.33 -2.43
N PRO A 8 -0.42 0.43 -1.98
CA PRO A 8 -0.11 -0.52 -0.91
C PRO A 8 0.75 -1.68 -1.42
N ALA A 9 1.53 -2.26 -0.51
CA ALA A 9 2.01 -3.64 -0.65
C ALA A 9 1.02 -4.59 0.07
N VAL A 10 1.45 -5.80 0.44
CA VAL A 10 0.63 -6.72 1.23
C VAL A 10 0.15 -6.04 2.50
N THR A 11 -1.17 -5.92 2.66
CA THR A 11 -1.83 -5.23 3.76
C THR A 11 -2.85 -6.16 4.40
N GLU A 12 -2.85 -6.21 5.73
CA GLU A 12 -3.83 -6.91 6.54
C GLU A 12 -5.20 -6.24 6.36
N THR A 13 -6.06 -6.89 5.58
CA THR A 13 -7.42 -6.47 5.24
C THR A 13 -8.29 -7.70 5.15
N GLU A 14 -9.61 -7.54 5.03
CA GLU A 14 -10.48 -8.69 4.77
C GLU A 14 -10.41 -9.20 3.31
N PHE A 15 -9.49 -8.70 2.46
CA PHE A 15 -9.44 -9.07 1.04
C PHE A 15 -9.25 -10.57 0.84
N GLU A 16 -8.27 -11.20 1.49
CA GLU A 16 -8.02 -12.64 1.29
C GLU A 16 -9.09 -13.53 1.90
N GLN A 17 -9.65 -13.10 3.04
CA GLN A 17 -10.79 -13.78 3.64
C GLN A 17 -11.98 -13.82 2.66
N ASN A 18 -12.33 -12.68 2.07
CA ASN A 18 -13.47 -12.57 1.16
C ASN A 18 -13.19 -13.20 -0.22
N SER A 19 -11.96 -13.08 -0.74
CA SER A 19 -11.60 -13.61 -2.05
C SER A 19 -11.60 -15.15 -2.08
N GLN A 20 -11.31 -15.77 -0.93
CA GLN A 20 -11.23 -17.22 -0.77
C GLN A 20 -12.44 -17.85 -0.08
N ASP A 21 -13.46 -17.06 0.28
CA ASP A 21 -14.68 -17.50 0.98
C ASP A 21 -14.34 -18.25 2.29
N LEU A 22 -13.47 -17.64 3.10
CA LEU A 22 -13.04 -18.16 4.40
C LEU A 22 -13.77 -17.45 5.54
N ASP A 23 -14.01 -18.15 6.65
CA ASP A 23 -14.56 -17.55 7.88
C ASP A 23 -13.57 -16.56 8.51
N GLU A 24 -12.26 -16.82 8.39
CA GLU A 24 -11.19 -16.00 8.94
C GLU A 24 -9.87 -16.26 8.18
N PHE A 25 -9.07 -15.22 7.96
CA PHE A 25 -7.71 -15.33 7.41
C PHE A 25 -6.69 -14.69 8.36
N GLN A 26 -5.76 -15.50 8.86
CA GLN A 26 -4.73 -15.08 9.82
C GLN A 26 -3.44 -14.72 9.08
N TYR A 27 -3.08 -13.43 9.05
CA TYR A 27 -1.84 -12.96 8.41
C TYR A 27 -0.60 -13.39 9.19
N GLU A 28 -0.65 -13.30 10.53
CA GLU A 28 0.46 -13.71 11.38
C GLU A 28 0.78 -15.21 11.19
N GLY A 29 2.05 -15.51 10.92
CA GLY A 29 2.52 -16.88 10.69
C GLY A 29 2.26 -17.45 9.28
N GLN A 30 1.36 -16.85 8.49
CA GLN A 30 1.09 -17.28 7.10
C GLN A 30 1.72 -16.34 6.07
N VAL A 31 1.81 -15.06 6.40
CA VAL A 31 2.38 -14.02 5.55
C VAL A 31 3.67 -13.50 6.20
N ALA A 32 4.79 -13.64 5.49
CA ALA A 32 6.12 -13.35 6.05
C ALA A 32 6.29 -11.89 6.50
N LYS A 33 5.64 -10.95 5.80
CA LYS A 33 5.64 -9.52 6.11
C LYS A 33 4.39 -8.88 5.51
N PHE A 34 3.75 -7.98 6.25
CA PHE A 34 2.55 -7.27 5.82
C PHE A 34 2.44 -5.93 6.55
N LEU A 35 1.59 -5.05 6.04
CA LEU A 35 1.26 -3.76 6.63
C LEU A 35 -0.06 -3.83 7.39
N THR A 36 -0.16 -3.11 8.49
CA THR A 36 -1.40 -2.92 9.24
C THR A 36 -2.17 -1.69 8.76
N ALA A 37 -3.46 -1.62 9.09
CA ALA A 37 -4.27 -0.43 8.83
C ALA A 37 -3.70 0.85 9.49
N ASN A 38 -3.06 0.73 10.66
CA ASN A 38 -2.43 1.85 11.36
C ASN A 38 -1.21 2.39 10.60
N GLU A 39 -0.37 1.51 10.05
CA GLU A 39 0.79 1.93 9.22
C GLU A 39 0.31 2.60 7.94
N MET A 40 -0.70 2.02 7.28
CA MET A 40 -1.30 2.62 6.08
C MET A 40 -1.93 3.99 6.35
N ALA A 41 -2.56 4.17 7.51
CA ALA A 41 -3.07 5.49 7.93
C ALA A 41 -1.92 6.49 8.14
N GLY A 42 -0.80 6.07 8.73
CA GLY A 42 0.41 6.89 8.84
C GLY A 42 0.95 7.32 7.48
N PHE A 43 1.10 6.38 6.55
CA PHE A 43 1.55 6.67 5.18
C PHE A 43 0.61 7.62 4.44
N MET A 44 -0.70 7.49 4.65
CA MET A 44 -1.70 8.39 4.09
C MET A 44 -1.53 9.83 4.59
N LEU A 45 -1.25 10.02 5.89
CA LEU A 45 -0.98 11.34 6.47
C LEU A 45 0.31 11.94 5.92
N ASP A 46 1.39 11.16 5.88
CA ASP A 46 2.67 11.58 5.29
C ASP A 46 2.50 11.99 3.82
N LEU A 47 1.73 11.21 3.05
CA LEU A 47 1.41 11.53 1.68
C LEU A 47 0.61 12.83 1.59
N TYR A 48 -0.43 12.98 2.42
CA TYR A 48 -1.31 14.14 2.45
C TYR A 48 -0.54 15.45 2.72
N ASP A 49 0.33 15.45 3.73
CA ASP A 49 1.10 16.62 4.15
C ASP A 49 2.27 16.96 3.20
N SER A 50 2.73 15.99 2.41
CA SER A 50 3.81 16.21 1.44
C SER A 50 3.38 16.97 0.18
N ASN A 51 4.36 17.52 -0.54
CA ASN A 51 4.17 18.03 -1.91
C ASN A 51 4.18 16.92 -2.99
N LYS A 52 4.39 15.66 -2.59
CA LYS A 52 4.38 14.49 -3.47
C LYS A 52 2.95 14.01 -3.70
N ILE A 53 2.78 13.20 -4.75
CA ILE A 53 1.45 12.75 -5.16
C ILE A 53 1.29 11.24 -5.20
N VAL A 54 2.40 10.51 -5.14
CA VAL A 54 2.42 9.05 -5.03
C VAL A 54 3.13 8.68 -3.72
N GLY A 55 2.46 7.94 -2.85
CA GLY A 55 3.09 7.19 -1.77
C GLY A 55 3.09 5.72 -2.19
N ILE A 56 4.26 5.08 -2.24
CA ILE A 56 4.38 3.67 -2.65
C ILE A 56 5.10 2.89 -1.57
N VAL A 57 4.58 1.71 -1.24
CA VAL A 57 5.33 0.72 -0.46
C VAL A 57 5.97 -0.26 -1.43
N ASP A 58 7.29 -0.38 -1.37
CA ASP A 58 8.04 -1.36 -2.16
C ASP A 58 7.69 -2.78 -1.73
N GLU A 59 7.23 -3.65 -2.63
CA GLU A 59 6.79 -5.01 -2.26
C GLU A 59 7.94 -5.93 -1.84
N SER A 60 9.20 -5.60 -2.19
CA SER A 60 10.38 -6.40 -1.87
C SER A 60 10.98 -6.01 -0.52
N THR A 61 11.05 -4.70 -0.23
CA THR A 61 11.67 -4.19 1.01
C THR A 61 10.64 -3.80 2.07
N TYR A 62 9.40 -3.51 1.66
CA TYR A 62 8.32 -2.89 2.44
C TYR A 62 8.68 -1.48 2.94
N GLU A 63 9.58 -0.81 2.24
CA GLU A 63 9.90 0.58 2.53
C GLU A 63 8.88 1.50 1.87
N TYR A 64 8.38 2.45 2.66
CA TYR A 64 7.49 3.50 2.18
C TYR A 64 8.29 4.64 1.53
N GLN A 65 7.87 5.05 0.34
CA GLN A 65 8.53 6.09 -0.46
C GLN A 65 7.51 7.10 -0.99
N LEU A 66 7.83 8.38 -0.85
CA LEU A 66 7.09 9.47 -1.48
C LEU A 66 7.72 9.83 -2.84
N LYS A 67 6.91 9.84 -3.89
CA LYS A 67 7.35 10.04 -5.28
C LYS A 67 6.57 11.14 -6.00
N ASP A 68 7.26 11.75 -6.94
CA ASP A 68 6.65 12.61 -7.96
C ASP A 68 5.71 11.80 -8.87
N PRO A 69 4.87 12.45 -9.70
CA PRO A 69 4.01 11.76 -10.64
C PRO A 69 4.78 10.76 -11.52
N ILE A 70 4.28 9.53 -11.61
CA ILE A 70 4.85 8.49 -12.46
C ILE A 70 4.07 8.47 -13.77
N PHE A 71 4.74 8.82 -14.87
CA PHE A 71 4.21 8.72 -16.22
C PHE A 71 4.90 7.57 -16.94
N PRO A 72 4.31 6.35 -16.97
CA PRO A 72 4.91 5.25 -17.71
C PRO A 72 4.96 5.61 -19.19
N PHE A 73 6.16 5.82 -19.72
CA PHE A 73 6.37 5.95 -21.15
C PHE A 73 6.26 4.55 -21.76
N ARG A 74 5.29 4.34 -22.66
CA ARG A 74 5.17 3.11 -23.43
C ARG A 74 5.86 3.35 -24.78
N GLU A 75 7.01 2.73 -25.00
CA GLU A 75 7.56 2.57 -26.35
C GLU A 75 6.68 1.58 -27.13
N PHE A 76 6.31 1.95 -28.35
CA PHE A 76 5.59 1.09 -29.31
C PHE A 76 6.59 0.35 -30.19
#